data_AF-A0A0Q4XJY2-F1
#
_entry.id   AF-A0A0Q4XJY2-F1
#
_cell.length_a   1.000
_cell.length_b   1.000
_cell.length_c   1.000
_cell.angle_alpha   90.00
_cell.angle_beta   90.00
_cell.angle_gamma   90.00
#
_symmetry.space_group_name_H-M   'P 1'
#
loop_
_entity.id
_entity.type
_entity.pdbx_description
1 polymer ?
#
loop_
_entity_poly.entity_id
_entity_poly.type
_entity_poly.pdbx_seq_one_letter_code
_entity_poly.pdbx_strand_id
1 'polypeptide(L)'
;MHRAAAVPKKAKSPTHDPQGGLTAAGRAAFRRSDGAHLKPGVRRAEAEMTPEDMRRKGSWAARFYGRATLPPLVDAKGQPTRFALSAHAWGEPVPKTEAAARRIAAKGRKLLERYRRWKEREATAKTARKARR
;
A
#
# COMPACT_ATOMS: atom_id res chain seq x y z
N MET A 1 -18.04 -49.61 -21.37
CA MET A 1 -17.14 -48.96 -20.39
C MET A 1 -16.95 -47.49 -20.79
N HIS A 2 -17.84 -46.59 -20.38
CA HIS A 2 -17.68 -45.16 -20.68
C HIS A 2 -16.70 -44.52 -19.67
N ARG A 3 -15.54 -44.11 -20.17
CA ARG A 3 -14.52 -43.41 -19.38
C ARG A 3 -15.04 -42.00 -19.07
N ALA A 4 -15.29 -41.72 -17.79
CA ALA A 4 -15.63 -40.38 -17.35
C ALA A 4 -14.48 -39.42 -17.69
N ALA A 5 -14.79 -38.36 -18.45
CA ALA A 5 -13.83 -37.31 -18.76
C ALA A 5 -13.47 -36.54 -17.48
N ALA A 6 -12.17 -36.41 -17.20
CA ALA A 6 -11.70 -35.63 -16.06
C ALA A 6 -12.02 -34.13 -16.28
N VAL A 7 -12.76 -33.53 -15.35
CA VAL A 7 -13.05 -32.09 -15.35
C VAL A 7 -11.73 -31.32 -15.19
N PRO A 8 -11.38 -30.38 -16.11
CA PRO A 8 -10.15 -29.62 -15.99
C PRO A 8 -10.19 -28.74 -14.74
N LYS A 9 -9.20 -28.89 -13.85
CA LYS A 9 -9.06 -28.03 -12.67
C LYS A 9 -8.82 -26.60 -13.12
N LYS A 10 -9.75 -25.69 -12.81
CA LYS A 10 -9.66 -24.26 -13.11
C LYS A 10 -8.33 -23.71 -12.57
N ALA A 11 -7.50 -23.12 -13.45
CA ALA A 11 -6.22 -22.54 -13.05
C ALA A 11 -6.44 -21.51 -11.92
N LYS A 12 -5.69 -21.63 -10.83
CA LYS A 12 -5.78 -20.69 -9.70
C LYS A 12 -5.35 -19.31 -10.18
N SER A 13 -6.19 -18.30 -10.00
CA SER A 13 -5.83 -16.91 -10.36
C SER A 13 -4.54 -16.49 -9.63
N PRO A 14 -3.61 -15.81 -10.31
CA PRO A 14 -2.37 -15.36 -9.69
C PRO A 14 -2.63 -14.52 -8.43
N THR A 15 -1.97 -14.84 -7.31
CA THR A 15 -2.11 -14.11 -6.04
C THR A 15 -1.23 -12.86 -5.98
N HIS A 16 -0.20 -12.81 -6.81
CA HIS A 16 0.75 -11.70 -6.92
C HIS A 16 0.59 -11.01 -8.27
N ASP A 17 0.55 -9.68 -8.24
CA ASP A 17 0.56 -8.86 -9.44
C ASP A 17 2.01 -8.64 -9.90
N PRO A 18 2.38 -8.95 -11.16
CA PRO A 18 3.71 -8.69 -11.71
C PRO A 18 4.17 -7.24 -11.58
N GLN A 19 3.24 -6.28 -11.59
CA GLN A 19 3.53 -4.85 -11.48
C GLN A 19 3.69 -4.37 -10.04
N GLY A 20 3.36 -5.19 -9.03
CA GLY A 20 3.44 -4.78 -7.62
C GLY A 20 2.25 -5.22 -6.75
N GLY A 21 2.53 -5.70 -5.53
CA GLY A 21 1.49 -5.96 -4.54
C GLY A 21 0.61 -7.19 -4.79
N LEU A 22 -0.45 -7.33 -3.98
CA LEU A 22 -1.38 -8.47 -4.06
C LEU A 22 -2.54 -8.18 -5.00
N THR A 23 -2.90 -9.17 -5.82
CA THR A 23 -4.14 -9.15 -6.62
C THR A 23 -5.36 -9.23 -5.70
N ALA A 24 -6.56 -9.03 -6.25
CA ALA A 24 -7.79 -9.27 -5.51
C ALA A 24 -7.87 -10.72 -5.00
N ALA A 25 -7.46 -11.69 -5.82
CA ALA A 25 -7.37 -13.10 -5.45
C ALA A 25 -6.35 -13.33 -4.32
N GLY A 26 -5.19 -12.66 -4.39
CA GLY A 26 -4.16 -12.69 -3.35
C GLY A 26 -4.66 -12.17 -2.01
N ARG A 27 -5.35 -11.02 -2.00
CA ARG A 27 -5.94 -10.47 -0.76
C ARG A 27 -7.07 -11.36 -0.22
N ALA A 28 -7.86 -11.98 -1.10
CA ALA A 28 -8.88 -12.95 -0.69
C ALA A 28 -8.26 -14.23 -0.12
N ALA A 29 -7.15 -14.70 -0.68
CA ALA A 29 -6.38 -15.82 -0.13
C ALA A 29 -5.81 -15.47 1.25
N PHE A 30 -5.17 -14.30 1.40
CA PHE A 30 -4.64 -13.82 2.68
C PHE A 30 -5.73 -13.70 3.75
N ARG A 31 -6.93 -13.22 3.38
CA ARG A 31 -8.06 -13.18 4.30
C ARG A 31 -8.49 -14.57 4.78
N ARG A 32 -8.40 -15.58 3.92
CA ARG A 32 -8.76 -16.97 4.27
C ARG A 32 -7.70 -17.62 5.16
N SER A 33 -6.42 -17.33 4.96
CA SER A 33 -5.31 -17.91 5.74
C SER A 33 -5.11 -17.20 7.07
N ASP A 34 -5.02 -15.87 7.05
CA ASP A 34 -4.57 -15.05 8.18
C ASP A 34 -5.71 -14.27 8.85
N GLY A 35 -6.93 -14.36 8.31
CA GLY A 35 -8.12 -13.68 8.85
C GLY A 35 -8.18 -12.17 8.60
N ALA A 36 -7.10 -11.53 8.16
CA ALA A 36 -7.08 -10.08 8.00
C ALA A 36 -7.63 -9.60 6.65
N HIS A 37 -8.47 -8.56 6.69
CA HIS A 37 -9.01 -7.93 5.48
C HIS A 37 -8.05 -6.86 4.93
N LEU A 38 -7.06 -7.28 4.13
CA LEU A 38 -6.13 -6.36 3.49
C LEU A 38 -6.85 -5.45 2.48
N LYS A 39 -6.71 -4.14 2.66
CA LYS A 39 -7.15 -3.12 1.69
C LYS A 39 -6.09 -2.94 0.59
N PRO A 40 -6.48 -2.60 -0.65
CA PRO A 40 -5.52 -2.23 -1.70
C PRO A 40 -4.75 -0.95 -1.32
N GLY A 41 -3.59 -0.76 -1.96
CA GLY A 41 -2.80 0.47 -1.81
C GLY A 41 -3.57 1.71 -2.28
N VAL A 42 -3.29 2.85 -1.65
CA VAL A 42 -3.93 4.13 -1.98
C VAL A 42 -3.28 4.73 -3.22
N ARG A 43 -3.95 4.70 -4.38
CA ARG A 43 -3.38 5.17 -5.67
C ARG A 43 -3.79 6.59 -6.09
N ARG A 44 -4.83 7.14 -5.47
CA ARG A 44 -5.38 8.48 -5.76
C ARG A 44 -4.38 9.61 -5.47
N ALA A 45 -4.55 10.74 -6.15
CA ALA A 45 -3.65 11.90 -6.08
C ALA A 45 -3.70 12.57 -4.70
N GLU A 46 -2.62 13.23 -4.27
CA GLU A 46 -2.51 13.86 -2.94
C GLU A 46 -3.55 14.94 -2.67
N ALA A 47 -3.98 15.66 -3.72
CA ALA A 47 -5.02 16.68 -3.63
C ALA A 47 -6.40 16.07 -3.31
N GLU A 48 -6.63 14.83 -3.74
CA GLU A 48 -7.89 14.13 -3.58
C GLU A 48 -7.91 13.24 -2.35
N MET A 49 -6.78 13.01 -1.66
CA MET A 49 -6.73 12.06 -0.55
C MET A 49 -7.63 12.48 0.60
N THR A 50 -8.41 11.53 1.11
CA THR A 50 -9.08 11.69 2.41
C THR A 50 -8.04 11.66 3.54
N PRO A 51 -8.35 12.17 4.74
CA PRO A 51 -7.45 12.05 5.89
C PRO A 51 -7.02 10.60 6.18
N GLU A 52 -7.92 9.64 5.98
CA GLU A 52 -7.61 8.21 6.16
C GLU A 52 -6.65 7.68 5.08
N ASP A 53 -6.79 8.14 3.83
CA ASP A 53 -5.86 7.81 2.75
C ASP A 53 -4.46 8.35 3.04
N MET A 54 -4.36 9.60 3.53
CA MET A 54 -3.09 10.20 3.96
C MET A 54 -2.43 9.38 5.06
N ARG A 55 -3.21 8.97 6.08
CA ARG A 55 -2.72 8.12 7.17
C ARG A 55 -2.18 6.79 6.66
N ARG A 56 -2.94 6.10 5.81
CA ARG A 56 -2.58 4.78 5.29
C ARG A 56 -1.35 4.83 4.40
N LYS A 57 -1.36 5.72 3.40
CA LYS A 57 -0.25 5.87 2.45
C LYS A 57 1.01 6.41 3.14
N GLY A 58 0.83 7.40 4.02
CA GLY A 58 1.90 7.99 4.80
C GLY A 58 2.61 6.97 5.70
N SER A 59 1.82 6.17 6.43
CA SER A 59 2.35 5.10 7.30
C SER A 59 3.08 4.03 6.51
N TRP A 60 2.49 3.53 5.42
CA TRP A 60 3.14 2.56 4.55
C TRP A 60 4.47 3.10 4.00
N ALA A 61 4.48 4.29 3.40
CA ALA A 61 5.67 4.87 2.78
C ALA A 61 6.79 5.11 3.80
N ALA A 62 6.45 5.65 4.98
CA ALA A 62 7.40 5.88 6.05
C ALA A 62 8.01 4.58 6.59
N ARG A 63 7.20 3.51 6.71
CA ARG A 63 7.69 2.21 7.22
C ARG A 63 8.50 1.44 6.19
N PHE A 64 8.04 1.40 4.94
CA PHE A 64 8.67 0.62 3.89
C PHE A 64 9.97 1.24 3.43
N TYR A 65 9.96 2.53 3.10
CA TYR A 65 11.12 3.22 2.51
C TYR A 65 11.88 4.14 3.49
N GLY A 66 11.36 4.33 4.71
CA GLY A 66 12.02 5.10 5.77
C GLY A 66 12.87 4.26 6.72
N ARG A 67 12.92 2.94 6.57
CA ARG A 67 13.76 2.05 7.40
C ARG A 67 15.25 2.33 7.18
N ALA A 68 16.10 2.05 8.19
CA ALA A 68 17.54 2.31 8.12
C ALA A 68 18.19 1.66 6.88
N THR A 69 18.06 0.33 6.75
CA THR A 69 18.57 -0.44 5.62
C THR A 69 17.45 -0.81 4.66
N LEU A 70 17.57 -0.38 3.40
CA LEU A 70 16.61 -0.75 2.35
C LEU A 70 16.99 -2.11 1.73
N PRO A 71 16.01 -3.00 1.49
CA PRO A 71 16.21 -4.12 0.58
C PRO A 71 16.66 -3.63 -0.80
N PRO A 72 17.38 -4.47 -1.58
CA PRO A 72 17.76 -4.14 -2.94
C PRO A 72 16.56 -3.64 -3.76
N LEU A 73 16.73 -2.50 -4.42
CA LEU A 73 15.69 -1.88 -5.24
C LEU A 73 15.71 -2.40 -6.69
N VAL A 74 16.88 -2.81 -7.14
CA VAL A 74 17.10 -3.48 -8.42
C VAL A 74 17.75 -4.83 -8.20
N ASP A 75 17.49 -5.77 -9.09
CA ASP A 75 18.17 -7.06 -9.13
C ASP A 75 19.49 -6.98 -9.92
N ALA A 76 20.18 -8.13 -10.05
CA ALA A 76 21.43 -8.24 -10.78
C ALA A 76 21.30 -7.90 -12.29
N LYS A 77 20.09 -7.90 -12.84
CA LYS A 77 19.79 -7.57 -14.24
C LYS A 77 19.32 -6.10 -14.38
N GLY A 78 19.39 -5.31 -13.32
CA GLY A 78 18.93 -3.92 -13.29
C GLY A 78 17.40 -3.75 -13.28
N GLN A 79 16.64 -4.83 -13.09
CA GLN A 79 15.18 -4.79 -13.05
C GLN A 79 14.69 -4.46 -11.64
N PRO A 80 13.57 -3.72 -11.49
CA PRO A 80 13.03 -3.43 -10.17
C PRO A 80 12.67 -4.70 -9.40
N THR A 81 13.14 -4.80 -8.15
CA THR A 81 12.77 -5.92 -7.29
C THR A 81 11.30 -5.86 -6.90
N ARG A 82 10.79 -6.97 -6.36
CA ARG A 82 9.44 -7.03 -5.80
C ARG A 82 9.19 -5.95 -4.73
N PHE A 83 10.22 -5.63 -3.95
CA PHE A 83 10.16 -4.57 -2.95
C PHE A 83 10.00 -3.19 -3.60
N ALA A 84 10.75 -2.89 -4.67
CA ALA A 84 10.58 -1.65 -5.42
C ALA A 84 9.20 -1.57 -6.11
N LEU A 85 8.73 -2.65 -6.72
CA LEU A 85 7.41 -2.73 -7.36
C LEU A 85 6.25 -2.51 -6.38
N SER A 86 6.46 -2.68 -5.08
CA SER A 86 5.43 -2.35 -4.08
C SER A 86 5.03 -0.88 -4.12
N ALA A 87 5.91 0.03 -4.56
CA ALA A 87 5.59 1.44 -4.75
C ALA A 87 4.46 1.66 -5.76
N HIS A 88 4.49 0.94 -6.88
CA HIS A 88 3.49 1.04 -7.92
C HIS A 88 2.09 0.63 -7.42
N ALA A 89 2.02 -0.40 -6.56
CA ALA A 89 0.77 -0.82 -5.93
C ALA A 89 0.12 0.27 -5.04
N TRP A 90 0.92 1.26 -4.61
CA TRP A 90 0.50 2.43 -3.84
C TRP A 90 0.49 3.73 -4.66
N GLY A 91 0.53 3.62 -5.98
CA GLY A 91 0.50 4.78 -6.89
C GLY A 91 1.70 5.72 -6.72
N GLU A 92 2.83 5.19 -6.27
CA GLU A 92 4.12 5.88 -6.29
C GLU A 92 4.96 5.36 -7.47
N PRO A 93 5.88 6.17 -8.01
CA PRO A 93 6.83 5.70 -9.01
C PRO A 93 7.73 4.60 -8.41
N VAL A 94 8.11 3.62 -9.23
CA VAL A 94 8.97 2.51 -8.81
C VAL A 94 10.40 3.03 -8.57
N PRO A 95 10.92 3.01 -7.33
CA PRO A 95 12.24 3.53 -7.03
C PRO A 95 13.32 2.55 -7.48
N LYS A 96 14.27 3.01 -8.31
CA LYS A 96 15.47 2.23 -8.69
C LYS A 96 16.71 2.62 -7.88
N THR A 97 16.66 3.76 -7.18
CA THR A 97 17.76 4.28 -6.36
C THR A 97 17.30 4.55 -4.94
N GLU A 98 18.22 4.49 -3.98
CA GLU A 98 17.92 4.81 -2.59
C GLU A 98 17.35 6.23 -2.46
N ALA A 99 17.93 7.22 -3.13
CA ALA A 99 17.41 8.59 -3.13
C ALA A 99 15.93 8.65 -3.56
N ALA A 100 15.53 7.91 -4.61
CA ALA A 100 14.13 7.84 -5.03
C ALA A 100 13.24 7.19 -3.97
N ALA A 101 13.69 6.11 -3.33
CA ALA A 101 12.98 5.49 -2.22
C ALA A 101 12.83 6.45 -1.02
N ARG A 102 13.88 7.19 -0.67
CA ARG A 102 13.85 8.18 0.43
C ARG A 102 12.87 9.32 0.15
N ARG A 103 12.69 9.73 -1.11
CA ARG A 103 11.65 10.71 -1.50
C ARG A 103 10.25 10.19 -1.20
N ILE A 104 9.97 8.91 -1.47
CA ILE A 104 8.68 8.28 -1.13
C ILE A 104 8.47 8.32 0.39
N ALA A 105 9.50 7.98 1.18
CA ALA A 105 9.42 8.06 2.63
C ALA A 105 9.18 9.48 3.15
N ALA A 106 9.87 10.47 2.57
CA ALA A 106 9.70 11.89 2.92
C ALA A 106 8.28 12.38 2.61
N LYS A 107 7.75 12.04 1.44
CA LYS A 107 6.35 12.27 1.10
C LYS A 107 5.40 11.61 2.09
N GLY A 108 5.70 10.37 2.50
CA GLY A 108 4.93 9.66 3.51
C GLY A 108 4.86 10.40 4.85
N ARG A 109 5.99 10.93 5.32
CA ARG A 109 6.05 11.76 6.54
C ARG A 109 5.20 13.02 6.43
N LYS A 110 5.28 13.73 5.30
CA LYS A 110 4.45 14.93 5.03
C LYS A 110 2.94 14.60 5.07
N LEU A 111 2.52 13.45 4.52
CA LEU A 111 1.12 13.01 4.59
C LEU A 111 0.68 12.75 6.03
N LEU A 112 1.55 12.14 6.85
CA LEU A 112 1.26 11.89 8.26
C LEU A 112 1.15 13.20 9.06
N GLU A 113 2.00 14.19 8.79
CA GLU A 113 1.91 15.52 9.40
C GLU A 113 0.59 16.21 9.04
N ARG A 114 0.20 16.20 7.76
CA ARG A 114 -1.10 16.72 7.32
C ARG A 114 -2.27 16.03 8.03
N TYR A 115 -2.21 14.70 8.16
CA TYR A 115 -3.22 13.94 8.89
C TYR A 115 -3.29 14.32 10.38
N ARG A 116 -2.15 14.48 11.06
CA ARG A 116 -2.09 14.89 12.47
C ARG A 116 -2.71 16.26 12.68
N ARG A 117 -2.34 17.25 11.86
CA ARG A 117 -2.93 18.59 11.89
C ARG A 117 -4.44 18.57 11.67
N TRP A 118 -4.93 17.78 10.71
CA TRP A 118 -6.37 17.61 10.50
C TRP A 118 -7.04 17.02 11.75
N LYS A 119 -6.46 15.99 12.34
CA LYS A 119 -7.00 15.32 13.54
C LYS A 119 -7.07 16.28 14.74
N GLU A 120 -6.04 17.10 14.94
CA GLU A 120 -5.99 18.13 15.99
C GLU A 120 -7.07 19.20 15.79
N ARG A 121 -7.25 19.67 14.56
CA ARG A 121 -8.32 20.62 14.21
C ARG A 121 -9.71 20.03 14.47
N GLU A 122 -9.94 18.79 14.07
CA GLU A 122 -11.20 18.08 14.32
C GLU A 122 -11.48 17.89 15.81
N ALA A 123 -10.44 17.54 16.60
CA ALA A 123 -10.58 17.41 18.04
C ALA A 123 -10.94 18.76 18.68
N THR A 124 -10.25 19.83 18.28
CA THR A 124 -10.52 21.20 18.77
C THR A 124 -11.95 21.64 18.43
N ALA A 125 -12.40 21.42 17.20
CA ALA A 125 -13.75 21.76 16.76
C ALA A 125 -14.83 20.99 17.54
N LYS A 126 -14.60 19.70 17.82
CA LYS A 126 -15.52 18.88 18.65
C LYS A 126 -15.62 19.40 20.07
N THR A 127 -14.49 19.76 20.68
CA THR A 127 -14.47 20.36 22.03
C THR A 127 -15.23 21.67 22.06
N ALA A 128 -15.00 22.56 21.09
CA ALA A 128 -15.72 23.84 21.00
C ALA A 128 -17.24 23.65 20.81
N ARG A 129 -17.66 22.68 19.98
CA ARG A 129 -19.08 22.35 19.80
C ARG A 129 -19.72 21.81 21.07
N LYS A 130 -18.99 21.01 21.86
CA LYS A 130 -19.47 20.51 23.16
C LYS A 130 -19.63 21.63 24.18
N ALA A 131 -18.71 22.60 24.22
CA ALA A 131 -18.79 23.74 25.13
C ALA A 131 -19.93 24.72 24.82
N ARG A 132 -20.50 24.67 23.61
CA ARG A 132 -21.64 25.48 23.16
C ARG A 132 -23.00 24.79 23.34
N ARG A 133 -23.02 23.55 23.83
CA ARG A 133 -24.22 22.76 24.12
C ARG A 133 -24.44 22.74 25.62
#